data_AF-A0A6I3M742-F1
#
_entry.id   AF-A0A6I3M742-F1
#
_cell.length_a   1.000
_cell.length_b   1.000
_cell.length_c   1.000
_cell.angle_alpha   90.00
_cell.angle_beta   90.00
_cell.angle_gamma   90.00
#
_symmetry.space_group_name_H-M   'P 1'
#
loop_
_entity.id
_entity.type
_entity.pdbx_description
1 polymer ?
#
loop_
_entity_poly.entity_id
_entity_poly.type
_entity_poly.pdbx_seq_one_letter_code
_entity_poly.pdbx_strand_id
1 'polypeptide(L)'
;MPRAARSSVRSTRRARVGPAGLLVAALAIGVLAACGAPADGGGTGSGGDDLPDGLAVAVQQGRLDVPQGRLVVHLENTGEPVTVTSLSVSSPALEPGMDRDEPFDLGTGDAIDIRLDLTGSVCDGDPSAVSIDLRVVAADGTEREGSIEPDDPFDTMARIADADCLAESVAAVAAIELPERLRTMGTGADQRAWIDVTVAPVASGDGTLSIDGVTATTLIGNEEGQDWPLGIDVAAGDAPVEAALAVRPARCDAHALADDKRGTILPFTVATGDGREGRLEVASGAELKADLYRYYAERCGL
;
A
#
# COMPACT_ATOMS: atom_id res chain seq x y z
N MET A 1 54.40 -37.84 37.68
CA MET A 1 55.56 -37.17 38.32
C MET A 1 56.37 -36.48 37.21
N PRO A 2 56.85 -35.23 37.32
CA PRO A 2 56.70 -34.23 38.40
C PRO A 2 56.03 -32.89 38.00
N ARG A 3 55.53 -32.20 39.05
CA ARG A 3 55.47 -30.74 39.38
C ARG A 3 55.06 -29.71 38.32
N ALA A 4 53.91 -29.01 38.43
CA ALA A 4 53.45 -28.03 39.43
C ALA A 4 54.25 -26.72 39.50
N ALA A 5 53.62 -25.62 39.08
CA ALA A 5 53.86 -24.27 39.62
C ALA A 5 52.55 -23.47 39.62
N ARG A 6 52.14 -23.07 40.82
CA ARG A 6 51.02 -22.18 41.13
C ARG A 6 51.53 -20.73 41.06
N SER A 7 50.67 -19.79 40.69
CA SER A 7 50.76 -18.42 41.20
C SER A 7 49.38 -17.90 41.56
N SER A 8 49.20 -17.69 42.86
CA SER A 8 48.10 -17.00 43.53
C SER A 8 48.45 -15.53 43.74
N VAL A 9 47.49 -14.75 44.29
CA VAL A 9 47.60 -13.39 44.90
C VAL A 9 47.01 -12.31 43.96
N ARG A 10 46.01 -11.47 44.30
CA ARG A 10 45.36 -11.13 45.57
C ARG A 10 43.95 -10.56 45.35
N SER A 11 43.12 -10.79 46.36
CA SER A 11 41.81 -10.19 46.65
C SER A 11 41.91 -8.71 47.09
N THR A 12 40.73 -8.07 47.15
CA THR A 12 40.32 -6.82 47.83
C THR A 12 40.08 -5.63 46.87
N ARG A 13 38.99 -4.85 46.94
CA ARG A 13 37.94 -4.65 47.95
C ARG A 13 36.62 -4.29 47.25
N ARG A 14 35.51 -4.80 47.81
CA ARG A 14 34.18 -4.18 47.73
C ARG A 14 34.20 -2.86 48.49
N ALA A 15 33.56 -1.82 47.95
CA ALA A 15 33.07 -0.71 48.74
C ALA A 15 31.55 -0.59 48.50
N ARG A 16 30.78 -0.98 49.52
CA ARG A 16 29.39 -0.59 49.73
C ARG A 16 29.40 0.66 50.61
N VAL A 17 28.67 1.69 50.21
CA VAL A 17 28.05 2.72 51.07
C VAL A 17 26.78 3.09 50.28
N GLY A 18 25.55 2.91 50.74
CA GLY A 18 24.98 3.19 52.05
C GLY A 18 24.11 4.47 51.90
N PRO A 19 22.77 4.39 52.00
CA PRO A 19 21.86 5.50 51.73
C PRO A 19 21.58 6.32 52.99
N ALA A 20 21.41 7.64 52.87
CA ALA A 20 20.59 8.47 53.76
C ALA A 20 20.71 9.96 53.36
N GLY A 21 19.59 10.67 53.30
CA GLY A 21 19.61 12.13 53.30
C GLY A 21 18.39 12.76 52.64
N LEU A 22 17.25 12.74 53.33
CA LEU A 22 16.11 13.62 53.08
C LEU A 22 16.56 15.09 52.95
N LEU A 23 16.01 15.82 51.99
CA LEU A 23 15.71 17.24 52.16
C LEU A 23 14.44 17.60 51.38
N VAL A 24 13.45 18.02 52.15
CA VAL A 24 12.14 18.55 51.75
C VAL A 24 12.33 19.96 51.22
N ALA A 25 11.81 20.25 50.03
CA ALA A 25 11.50 21.60 49.59
C ALA A 25 10.19 21.58 48.81
N ALA A 26 9.13 22.06 49.45
CA ALA A 26 7.86 22.39 48.84
C ALA A 26 8.02 23.65 47.98
N LEU A 27 7.44 23.69 46.77
CA LEU A 27 6.79 24.89 46.25
C LEU A 27 5.99 24.62 44.96
N ALA A 28 4.80 25.23 44.93
CA ALA A 28 4.00 25.67 43.79
C ALA A 28 3.24 24.61 42.95
N ILE A 29 1.97 24.46 43.33
CA ILE A 29 0.85 23.95 42.53
C ILE A 29 0.62 24.90 41.34
N GLY A 30 0.80 24.40 40.12
CA GLY A 30 0.30 25.00 38.89
C GLY A 30 -0.68 24.03 38.22
N VAL A 31 -1.98 24.28 38.38
CA VAL A 31 -3.05 23.53 37.71
C VAL A 31 -3.09 23.98 36.25
N LEU A 32 -2.58 23.15 35.34
CA LEU A 32 -2.90 23.23 33.91
C LEU A 32 -3.92 22.12 33.62
N ALA A 33 -5.18 22.46 33.81
CA ALA A 33 -6.30 21.72 33.24
C ALA A 33 -6.32 22.02 31.73
N ALA A 34 -5.64 21.18 30.95
CA ALA A 34 -5.86 21.09 29.51
C ALA A 34 -6.74 19.86 29.28
N CYS A 35 -8.06 20.07 29.32
CA CYS A 35 -9.01 19.16 28.71
C CYS A 35 -8.71 19.15 27.20
N GLY A 36 -8.02 18.13 26.72
CA GLY A 36 -8.02 17.80 25.30
C GLY A 36 -9.43 17.34 24.95
N ALA A 37 -10.17 18.21 24.26
CA ALA A 37 -11.43 17.87 23.63
C ALA A 37 -11.22 16.69 22.65
N PRO A 38 -12.23 15.84 22.40
CA PRO A 38 -12.21 15.01 21.21
C PRO A 38 -12.08 15.94 20.00
N ALA A 39 -11.15 15.61 19.11
CA ALA A 39 -11.12 16.22 17.80
C ALA A 39 -12.37 15.72 17.07
N ASP A 40 -13.39 16.58 16.99
CA ASP A 40 -14.46 16.45 16.01
C ASP A 40 -13.81 16.61 14.63
N GLY A 41 -13.38 15.49 14.06
CA GLY A 41 -13.03 15.37 12.64
C GLY A 41 -14.30 15.34 11.82
N GLY A 42 -15.13 16.39 11.94
CA GLY A 42 -16.24 16.63 11.04
C GLY A 42 -15.70 17.20 9.75
N GLY A 43 -15.34 16.34 8.81
CA GLY A 43 -15.28 16.69 7.41
C GLY A 43 -16.68 17.15 7.01
N THR A 44 -16.90 18.46 6.97
CA THR A 44 -18.10 19.02 6.37
C THR A 44 -17.91 18.98 4.87
N GLY A 45 -18.24 17.84 4.25
CA GLY A 45 -18.60 17.81 2.84
C GLY A 45 -19.68 18.86 2.62
N SER A 46 -19.42 19.84 1.75
CA SER A 46 -20.41 20.86 1.44
C SER A 46 -21.51 20.19 0.63
N GLY A 47 -22.62 19.85 1.29
CA GLY A 47 -23.74 19.14 0.69
C GLY A 47 -24.34 19.91 -0.48
N GLY A 48 -24.58 19.22 -1.60
CA GLY A 48 -25.25 19.75 -2.77
C GLY A 48 -26.60 20.34 -2.40
N ASP A 49 -26.87 21.55 -2.92
CA ASP A 49 -27.93 22.48 -2.51
C ASP A 49 -29.38 21.94 -2.47
N ASP A 50 -29.63 20.66 -2.83
CA ASP A 50 -30.94 20.02 -2.82
C ASP A 50 -31.02 18.66 -2.08
N LEU A 51 -29.91 18.12 -1.58
CA LEU A 51 -29.94 16.87 -0.80
C LEU A 51 -30.39 17.09 0.65
N PRO A 52 -31.03 16.09 1.30
CA PRO A 52 -31.37 16.16 2.72
C PRO A 52 -30.14 16.36 3.62
N ASP A 53 -30.30 17.17 4.66
CA ASP A 53 -29.25 17.41 5.66
C ASP A 53 -28.83 16.12 6.37
N GLY A 54 -27.55 16.04 6.73
CA GLY A 54 -26.99 14.96 7.56
C GLY A 54 -26.44 13.75 6.79
N LEU A 55 -26.47 13.78 5.46
CA LEU A 55 -25.73 12.85 4.60
C LEU A 55 -24.25 13.23 4.54
N ALA A 56 -23.38 12.26 4.78
CA ALA A 56 -21.93 12.39 4.61
C ALA A 56 -21.42 11.24 3.76
N VAL A 57 -20.35 11.49 2.98
CA VAL A 57 -19.77 10.50 2.09
C VAL A 57 -18.25 10.53 2.20
N ALA A 58 -17.63 9.35 2.18
CA ALA A 58 -16.20 9.19 2.05
C ALA A 58 -15.85 8.17 0.96
N VAL A 59 -14.69 8.31 0.34
CA VAL A 59 -14.13 7.31 -0.57
C VAL A 59 -12.99 6.58 0.11
N GLN A 60 -12.93 5.26 -0.07
CA GLN A 60 -11.88 4.44 0.50
C GLN A 60 -11.66 3.17 -0.33
N GLN A 61 -10.53 2.49 -0.06
CA GLN A 61 -10.27 1.18 -0.63
C GLN A 61 -9.60 0.29 0.42
N GLY A 62 -10.34 -0.72 0.89
CA GLY A 62 -9.82 -1.68 1.85
C GLY A 62 -8.84 -2.66 1.22
N ARG A 63 -8.08 -3.37 2.06
CA ARG A 63 -7.11 -4.39 1.63
C ARG A 63 -7.71 -5.49 0.73
N LEU A 64 -9.00 -5.79 0.89
CA LEU A 64 -9.71 -6.78 0.07
C LEU A 64 -10.23 -6.19 -1.24
N ASP A 65 -10.42 -4.88 -1.31
CA ASP A 65 -10.98 -4.17 -2.45
C ASP A 65 -9.90 -3.81 -3.48
N VAL A 66 -8.66 -3.50 -3.04
CA VAL A 66 -7.49 -3.25 -3.92
C VAL A 66 -7.29 -4.38 -4.96
N PRO A 67 -7.11 -5.66 -4.59
CA PRO A 67 -6.87 -6.72 -5.56
C PRO A 67 -8.11 -7.04 -6.43
N GLN A 68 -9.29 -6.54 -6.06
CA GLN A 68 -10.52 -6.69 -6.83
C GLN A 68 -10.80 -5.51 -7.76
N GLY A 69 -9.96 -4.45 -7.72
CA GLY A 69 -10.18 -3.24 -8.50
C GLY A 69 -11.49 -2.57 -8.12
N ARG A 70 -11.74 -2.36 -6.82
CA ARG A 70 -13.00 -1.77 -6.34
C ARG A 70 -12.79 -0.46 -5.60
N LEU A 71 -13.62 0.54 -5.88
CA LEU A 71 -13.77 1.73 -5.05
C LEU A 71 -14.89 1.50 -4.04
N VAL A 72 -14.69 1.95 -2.80
CA VAL A 72 -15.74 1.93 -1.77
C VAL A 72 -16.21 3.35 -1.52
N VAL A 73 -17.50 3.58 -1.72
CA VAL A 73 -18.20 4.78 -1.29
C VAL A 73 -18.86 4.47 0.06
N HIS A 74 -18.35 5.08 1.12
CA HIS A 74 -18.89 4.99 2.46
C HIS A 74 -19.93 6.10 2.65
N LEU A 75 -21.17 5.75 2.95
CA LEU A 75 -22.24 6.72 3.22
C LEU A 75 -22.67 6.63 4.68
N GLU A 76 -22.85 7.79 5.31
CA GLU A 76 -23.43 7.93 6.65
C GLU A 76 -24.66 8.85 6.58
N ASN A 77 -25.67 8.57 7.40
CA ASN A 77 -26.84 9.44 7.55
C ASN A 77 -27.09 9.77 9.03
N THR A 78 -26.91 11.02 9.41
CA THR A 78 -27.24 11.54 10.75
C THR A 78 -28.60 12.27 10.80
N GLY A 79 -29.22 12.47 9.64
CA GLY A 79 -30.48 13.18 9.45
C GLY A 79 -31.70 12.27 9.48
N GLU A 80 -32.76 12.71 8.80
CA GLU A 80 -33.98 11.92 8.61
C GLU A 80 -33.72 10.75 7.65
N PRO A 81 -34.49 9.64 7.77
CA PRO A 81 -34.34 8.50 6.87
C PRO A 81 -34.53 8.87 5.40
N VAL A 82 -33.71 8.29 4.52
CA VAL A 82 -33.80 8.44 3.07
C VAL A 82 -33.69 7.07 2.38
N THR A 83 -34.27 6.97 1.19
CA THR A 83 -33.98 5.86 0.26
C THR A 83 -33.10 6.40 -0.86
N VAL A 84 -31.86 5.93 -0.96
CA VAL A 84 -30.99 6.24 -2.10
C VAL A 84 -31.42 5.38 -3.27
N THR A 85 -31.80 6.01 -4.38
CA THR A 85 -32.29 5.34 -5.58
C THR A 85 -31.25 5.24 -6.68
N SER A 86 -30.26 6.14 -6.68
CA SER A 86 -29.12 6.10 -7.60
C SER A 86 -27.91 6.75 -6.92
N LEU A 87 -26.73 6.21 -7.23
CA LEU A 87 -25.43 6.71 -6.81
C LEU A 87 -24.47 6.60 -7.99
N SER A 88 -23.76 7.67 -8.31
CA SER A 88 -22.67 7.66 -9.28
C SER A 88 -21.44 8.37 -8.76
N VAL A 89 -20.26 7.88 -9.13
CA VAL A 89 -18.98 8.53 -8.85
C VAL A 89 -18.49 9.25 -10.08
N SER A 90 -18.17 10.53 -9.93
CA SER A 90 -17.62 11.38 -10.98
C SER A 90 -16.27 11.95 -10.53
N SER A 91 -15.24 11.77 -11.35
CA SER A 91 -13.93 12.39 -11.15
C SER A 91 -13.25 12.62 -12.50
N PRO A 92 -12.57 13.75 -12.72
CA PRO A 92 -11.75 13.95 -13.92
C PRO A 92 -10.59 12.96 -14.04
N ALA A 93 -10.15 12.36 -12.93
CA ALA A 93 -9.04 11.40 -12.90
C ALA A 93 -9.46 9.95 -13.15
N LEU A 94 -10.74 9.67 -13.42
CA LEU A 94 -11.25 8.34 -13.72
C LEU A 94 -12.13 8.37 -14.97
N GLU A 95 -12.15 7.28 -15.71
CA GLU A 95 -13.12 7.08 -16.78
C GLU A 95 -14.54 7.00 -16.19
N PRO A 96 -15.58 7.46 -16.91
CA PRO A 96 -16.96 7.36 -16.45
C PRO A 96 -17.43 5.90 -16.31
N GLY A 97 -18.52 5.67 -15.55
CA GLY A 97 -19.23 4.37 -15.52
C GLY A 97 -19.27 3.67 -14.16
N MET A 98 -18.98 4.38 -13.07
CA MET A 98 -19.13 3.89 -11.71
C MET A 98 -20.51 4.26 -11.15
N ASP A 99 -21.52 3.54 -11.62
CA ASP A 99 -22.93 3.82 -11.32
C ASP A 99 -23.59 2.65 -10.55
N ARG A 100 -24.56 2.98 -9.69
CA ARG A 100 -25.43 2.04 -8.99
C ARG A 100 -26.85 2.56 -8.96
N ASP A 101 -27.76 1.82 -9.58
CA ASP A 101 -29.20 2.14 -9.60
C ASP A 101 -30.06 1.18 -8.75
N GLU A 102 -29.44 0.27 -8.00
CA GLU A 102 -30.18 -0.61 -7.09
C GLU A 102 -30.45 0.11 -5.76
N PRO A 103 -31.73 0.42 -5.42
CA PRO A 103 -32.04 1.25 -4.27
C PRO A 103 -31.64 0.61 -2.94
N PHE A 104 -31.33 1.45 -1.96
CA PHE A 104 -31.07 1.03 -0.59
C PHE A 104 -31.53 2.10 0.39
N ASP A 105 -31.93 1.66 1.58
CA ASP A 105 -32.38 2.54 2.65
C ASP A 105 -31.21 2.96 3.54
N LEU A 106 -31.19 4.23 3.93
CA LEU A 106 -30.29 4.81 4.94
C LEU A 106 -31.15 5.44 6.03
N GLY A 107 -31.34 4.72 7.13
CA GLY A 107 -31.99 5.24 8.33
C GLY A 107 -31.11 6.22 9.10
N THR A 108 -31.72 6.85 10.12
CA THR A 108 -30.98 7.74 11.01
C THR A 108 -29.94 6.97 11.83
N GLY A 109 -28.68 7.40 11.71
CA GLY A 109 -27.51 6.77 12.32
C GLY A 109 -26.95 5.58 11.54
N ASP A 110 -27.49 5.27 10.35
CA ASP A 110 -26.97 4.19 9.52
C ASP A 110 -25.69 4.61 8.79
N ALA A 111 -24.82 3.62 8.56
CA ALA A 111 -23.64 3.73 7.74
C ALA A 111 -23.51 2.49 6.84
N ILE A 112 -23.19 2.67 5.56
CA ILE A 112 -23.06 1.58 4.60
C ILE A 112 -21.89 1.79 3.64
N ASP A 113 -21.24 0.69 3.26
CA ASP A 113 -20.21 0.65 2.22
C ASP A 113 -20.80 0.16 0.90
N ILE A 114 -20.79 1.02 -0.12
CA ILE A 114 -21.12 0.67 -1.49
C ILE A 114 -19.84 0.39 -2.26
N ARG A 115 -19.72 -0.81 -2.83
CA ARG A 115 -18.58 -1.22 -3.66
C ARG A 115 -18.95 -1.07 -5.13
N LEU A 116 -18.11 -0.35 -5.86
CA LEU A 116 -18.20 -0.15 -7.31
C LEU A 116 -16.94 -0.71 -7.96
N ASP A 117 -17.10 -1.29 -9.14
CA ASP A 117 -15.94 -1.70 -9.95
C ASP A 117 -15.24 -0.42 -10.44
N LEU A 118 -13.94 -0.33 -10.17
CA LEU A 118 -13.12 0.83 -10.49
C LEU A 118 -12.90 0.90 -12.01
N THR A 119 -13.12 2.08 -12.58
CA THR A 119 -12.85 2.39 -13.98
C THR A 119 -11.38 2.79 -14.18
N GLY A 120 -10.91 2.87 -15.43
CA GLY A 120 -9.52 3.23 -15.71
C GLY A 120 -9.18 4.65 -15.25
N SER A 121 -7.93 4.88 -14.86
CA SER A 121 -7.46 6.22 -14.51
C SER A 121 -7.23 7.10 -15.75
N VAL A 122 -7.48 8.41 -15.60
CA VAL A 122 -7.21 9.44 -16.61
C VAL A 122 -6.07 10.31 -16.12
N CYS A 123 -4.89 10.15 -16.71
CA CYS A 123 -3.63 10.61 -16.12
C CYS A 123 -3.36 12.12 -16.11
N ASP A 124 -4.15 12.89 -16.86
CA ASP A 124 -4.14 14.36 -16.83
C ASP A 124 -5.29 14.92 -15.97
N GLY A 125 -6.12 14.05 -15.38
CA GLY A 125 -7.21 14.43 -14.51
C GLY A 125 -6.76 14.77 -13.09
N ASP A 126 -7.51 15.64 -12.42
CA ASP A 126 -7.28 15.98 -11.02
C ASP A 126 -7.92 14.93 -10.10
N PRO A 127 -7.13 14.12 -9.36
CA PRO A 127 -7.66 13.07 -8.49
C PRO A 127 -8.28 13.62 -7.20
N SER A 128 -8.07 14.89 -6.87
CA SER A 128 -8.72 15.54 -5.72
C SER A 128 -10.15 16.01 -6.03
N ALA A 129 -10.47 16.19 -7.32
CA ALA A 129 -11.80 16.57 -7.76
C ALA A 129 -12.69 15.33 -7.88
N VAL A 130 -13.41 14.99 -6.82
CA VAL A 130 -14.36 13.85 -6.79
C VAL A 130 -15.72 14.33 -6.35
N SER A 131 -16.75 13.82 -7.01
CA SER A 131 -18.15 14.07 -6.69
C SER A 131 -18.91 12.77 -6.62
N ILE A 132 -19.77 12.64 -5.60
CA ILE A 132 -20.72 11.55 -5.46
C ILE A 132 -22.10 12.13 -5.75
N ASP A 133 -22.64 11.80 -6.91
CA ASP A 133 -23.97 12.25 -7.31
C ASP A 133 -25.00 11.24 -6.79
N LEU A 134 -26.01 11.74 -6.09
CA LEU A 134 -27.04 10.95 -5.43
C LEU A 134 -28.43 11.38 -5.91
N ARG A 135 -29.29 10.39 -6.15
CA ARG A 135 -30.75 10.59 -6.19
C ARG A 135 -31.38 9.89 -5.01
N VAL A 136 -32.19 10.61 -4.24
CA VAL A 136 -32.80 10.09 -3.01
C VAL A 136 -34.29 10.37 -2.97
N VAL A 137 -35.04 9.54 -2.26
CA VAL A 137 -36.41 9.80 -1.81
C VAL A 137 -36.33 10.15 -0.33
N ALA A 138 -36.70 11.39 0.02
CA ALA A 138 -36.73 11.86 1.40
C ALA A 138 -37.90 11.25 2.19
N ALA A 139 -37.87 11.38 3.51
CA ALA A 139 -38.92 10.86 4.40
C ALA A 139 -40.34 11.40 4.09
N ASP A 140 -40.45 12.58 3.48
CA ASP A 140 -41.74 13.16 3.05
C ASP A 140 -42.24 12.63 1.69
N GLY A 141 -41.48 11.72 1.06
CA GLY A 141 -41.76 11.11 -0.24
C GLY A 141 -41.27 11.93 -1.44
N THR A 142 -40.59 13.07 -1.21
CA THR A 142 -40.07 13.92 -2.28
C THR A 142 -38.76 13.35 -2.84
N GLU A 143 -38.63 13.32 -4.16
CA GLU A 143 -37.36 13.03 -4.83
C GLU A 143 -36.44 14.25 -4.78
N ARG A 144 -35.16 14.01 -4.46
CA ARG A 144 -34.09 15.01 -4.42
C ARG A 144 -32.88 14.48 -5.16
N GLU A 145 -32.12 15.37 -5.79
CA GLU A 145 -30.90 15.03 -6.50
C GLU A 145 -29.82 16.06 -6.22
N GLY A 146 -28.59 15.61 -6.02
CA GLY A 146 -27.48 16.51 -5.82
C GLY A 146 -26.16 15.76 -5.65
N SER A 147 -25.11 16.53 -5.39
CA SER A 147 -23.74 16.05 -5.39
C SER A 147 -23.09 16.32 -4.04
N ILE A 148 -22.26 15.40 -3.56
CA ILE A 148 -21.46 15.58 -2.34
C ILE A 148 -19.99 15.36 -2.71
N GLU A 149 -19.13 16.32 -2.36
CA GLU A 149 -17.68 16.09 -2.36
C GLU A 149 -17.34 15.14 -1.20
N PRO A 150 -16.81 13.94 -1.47
CA PRO A 150 -16.54 12.97 -0.42
C PRO A 150 -15.23 13.29 0.32
N ASP A 151 -15.18 12.91 1.60
CA ASP A 151 -13.90 12.84 2.30
C ASP A 151 -13.01 11.75 1.69
N ASP A 152 -11.70 12.00 1.55
CA ASP A 152 -10.71 10.98 1.18
C ASP A 152 -9.59 10.91 2.23
N PRO A 153 -9.86 10.34 3.41
CA PRO A 153 -8.92 10.38 4.53
C PRO A 153 -7.65 9.53 4.32
N PHE A 154 -7.59 8.74 3.24
CA PHE A 154 -6.50 7.82 2.93
C PHE A 154 -5.81 8.14 1.61
N ASP A 155 -6.08 9.30 1.01
CA ASP A 155 -5.58 9.70 -0.32
C ASP A 155 -5.83 8.59 -1.37
N THR A 156 -6.98 7.92 -1.26
CA THR A 156 -7.39 6.76 -2.06
C THR A 156 -7.35 7.09 -3.54
N MET A 157 -7.89 8.24 -3.92
CA MET A 157 -8.06 8.63 -5.30
C MET A 157 -6.73 9.00 -5.93
N ALA A 158 -5.91 9.79 -5.22
CA ALA A 158 -4.54 10.10 -5.64
C ALA A 158 -3.71 8.82 -5.78
N ARG A 159 -3.76 7.92 -4.79
CA ARG A 159 -3.03 6.64 -4.84
C ARG A 159 -3.44 5.75 -6.01
N ILE A 160 -4.72 5.71 -6.37
CA ILE A 160 -5.22 4.96 -7.53
C ILE A 160 -4.65 5.57 -8.81
N ALA A 161 -4.86 6.87 -9.02
CA ALA A 161 -4.40 7.57 -10.21
C ALA A 161 -2.88 7.48 -10.37
N ASP A 162 -2.12 7.74 -9.30
CA ASP A 162 -0.66 7.67 -9.31
C ASP A 162 -0.16 6.27 -9.69
N ALA A 163 -0.78 5.21 -9.17
CA ALA A 163 -0.36 3.84 -9.46
C ALA A 163 -0.63 3.45 -10.92
N ASP A 164 -1.83 3.71 -11.43
CA ASP A 164 -2.21 3.39 -12.81
C ASP A 164 -1.39 4.21 -13.81
N CYS A 165 -1.24 5.51 -13.54
CA CYS A 165 -0.53 6.41 -14.44
C CYS A 165 0.98 6.22 -14.41
N LEU A 166 1.55 5.81 -13.28
CA LEU A 166 2.94 5.35 -13.25
C LEU A 166 3.10 4.09 -14.11
N ALA A 167 2.19 3.13 -14.01
CA ALA A 167 2.25 1.91 -14.81
C ALA A 167 2.11 2.21 -16.32
N GLU A 168 1.22 3.12 -16.71
CA GLU A 168 1.08 3.58 -18.10
C GLU A 168 2.37 4.26 -18.59
N SER A 169 2.92 5.22 -17.84
CA SER A 169 4.15 5.92 -18.21
C SER A 169 5.35 4.99 -18.31
N VAL A 170 5.47 3.99 -17.43
CA VAL A 170 6.52 2.97 -17.53
C VAL A 170 6.31 2.13 -18.80
N ALA A 171 5.10 1.65 -19.04
CA ALA A 171 4.79 0.80 -20.20
C ALA A 171 5.00 1.53 -21.55
N ALA A 172 4.86 2.85 -21.57
CA ALA A 172 5.18 3.67 -22.73
C ALA A 172 6.69 3.69 -23.06
N VAL A 173 7.57 3.35 -22.11
CA VAL A 173 9.03 3.33 -22.28
C VAL A 173 9.59 1.91 -22.37
N ALA A 174 9.20 1.01 -21.47
CA ALA A 174 9.72 -0.34 -21.41
C ALA A 174 8.76 -1.31 -20.70
N ALA A 175 8.78 -2.58 -21.12
CA ALA A 175 8.21 -3.67 -20.33
C ALA A 175 9.23 -4.16 -19.29
N ILE A 176 8.79 -4.34 -18.05
CA ILE A 176 9.57 -5.03 -17.00
C ILE A 176 8.99 -6.43 -16.84
N GLU A 177 9.72 -7.42 -17.31
CA GLU A 177 9.26 -8.79 -17.43
C GLU A 177 9.97 -9.69 -16.41
N LEU A 178 9.17 -10.42 -15.64
CA LEU A 178 9.66 -11.50 -14.79
C LEU A 178 9.74 -12.79 -15.61
N PRO A 179 10.73 -13.66 -15.37
CA PRO A 179 10.87 -14.90 -16.12
C PRO A 179 9.74 -15.86 -15.78
N GLU A 180 9.39 -16.75 -16.72
CA GLU A 180 8.40 -17.81 -16.45
C GLU A 180 8.91 -18.75 -15.33
N ARG A 181 10.21 -19.05 -15.31
CA ARG A 181 10.83 -20.04 -14.42
C ARG A 181 11.92 -19.43 -13.57
N LEU A 182 12.05 -19.93 -12.34
CA LEU A 182 13.14 -19.53 -11.45
C LEU A 182 14.44 -20.24 -11.84
N ARG A 183 15.51 -19.48 -12.06
CA ARG A 183 16.83 -20.07 -12.21
C ARG A 183 17.34 -20.51 -10.85
N THR A 184 17.73 -21.78 -10.71
CA THR A 184 18.25 -22.33 -9.45
C THR A 184 19.55 -23.10 -9.65
N MET A 185 20.36 -23.16 -8.60
CA MET A 185 21.59 -23.93 -8.54
C MET A 185 21.72 -24.60 -7.18
N GLY A 186 22.14 -25.87 -7.16
CA GLY A 186 22.19 -26.67 -5.94
C GLY A 186 20.80 -27.13 -5.48
N THR A 187 20.73 -27.68 -4.28
CA THR A 187 19.52 -28.29 -3.72
C THR A 187 19.43 -28.10 -2.20
N GLY A 188 18.21 -28.23 -1.66
CA GLY A 188 17.95 -28.17 -0.23
C GLY A 188 18.43 -26.87 0.41
N ALA A 189 18.97 -26.99 1.62
CA ALA A 189 19.44 -25.84 2.39
C ALA A 189 20.59 -25.07 1.75
N ASP A 190 21.26 -25.56 0.70
CA ASP A 190 22.31 -24.83 -0.02
C ASP A 190 21.87 -24.33 -1.41
N GLN A 191 20.60 -24.53 -1.77
CA GLN A 191 20.08 -24.05 -3.04
C GLN A 191 20.19 -22.53 -3.15
N ARG A 192 20.57 -22.03 -4.31
CA ARG A 192 20.59 -20.60 -4.67
C ARG A 192 19.63 -20.38 -5.83
N ALA A 193 19.03 -19.20 -5.86
CA ALA A 193 18.02 -18.84 -6.86
C ALA A 193 18.22 -17.42 -7.38
N TRP A 194 17.81 -17.21 -8.63
CA TRP A 194 17.79 -15.91 -9.29
C TRP A 194 16.50 -15.72 -10.06
N ILE A 195 15.90 -14.54 -9.92
CA ILE A 195 14.85 -14.05 -10.82
C ILE A 195 15.56 -13.21 -11.86
N ASP A 196 15.67 -13.73 -13.08
CA ASP A 196 16.32 -13.05 -14.21
C ASP A 196 15.28 -12.13 -14.88
N VAL A 197 15.28 -10.85 -14.50
CA VAL A 197 14.35 -9.83 -14.97
C VAL A 197 14.85 -9.25 -16.28
N THR A 198 13.97 -9.15 -17.27
CA THR A 198 14.22 -8.45 -18.52
C THR A 198 13.55 -7.09 -18.49
N VAL A 199 14.30 -6.03 -18.74
CA VAL A 199 13.76 -4.70 -19.05
C VAL A 199 13.85 -4.53 -20.56
N ALA A 200 12.71 -4.51 -21.24
CA ALA A 200 12.61 -4.46 -22.69
C ALA A 200 12.06 -3.10 -23.14
N PRO A 201 12.92 -2.14 -23.53
CA PRO A 201 12.48 -0.86 -24.07
C PRO A 201 11.61 -1.02 -25.30
N VAL A 202 10.61 -0.13 -25.46
CA VAL A 202 9.80 -0.07 -26.68
C VAL A 202 10.68 0.34 -27.86
N ALA A 203 10.30 -0.05 -29.09
CA ALA A 203 11.14 0.15 -30.27
C ALA A 203 11.36 1.63 -30.65
N SER A 204 10.44 2.53 -30.28
CA SER A 204 10.49 3.94 -30.63
C SER A 204 9.72 4.80 -29.62
N GLY A 205 10.17 6.02 -29.39
CA GLY A 205 9.60 6.99 -28.46
C GLY A 205 10.68 7.98 -28.02
N ASP A 206 10.34 8.89 -27.12
CA ASP A 206 11.26 9.85 -26.50
C ASP A 206 11.30 9.72 -24.96
N GLY A 207 10.53 8.79 -24.40
CA GLY A 207 10.48 8.54 -22.97
C GLY A 207 11.74 7.86 -22.43
N THR A 208 11.96 8.08 -21.14
CA THR A 208 13.06 7.47 -20.36
C THR A 208 12.50 6.87 -19.08
N LEU A 209 13.17 5.82 -18.60
CA LEU A 209 12.82 5.09 -17.40
C LEU A 209 14.09 4.84 -16.59
N SER A 210 14.05 5.22 -15.32
CA SER A 210 15.04 4.84 -14.32
C SER A 210 14.44 3.82 -13.37
N ILE A 211 15.19 2.78 -13.05
CA ILE A 211 14.85 1.73 -12.11
C ILE A 211 15.95 1.70 -11.04
N ASP A 212 15.65 2.31 -9.90
CA ASP A 212 16.60 2.40 -8.78
C ASP A 212 16.87 1.02 -8.17
N GLY A 213 15.82 0.22 -8.03
CA GLY A 213 15.93 -1.11 -7.42
C GLY A 213 14.60 -1.79 -7.16
N VAL A 214 14.69 -2.96 -6.53
CA VAL A 214 13.55 -3.78 -6.10
C VAL A 214 13.58 -3.91 -4.60
N THR A 215 12.46 -3.62 -3.92
CA THR A 215 12.35 -3.79 -2.46
C THR A 215 12.02 -5.25 -2.12
N ALA A 216 12.55 -5.75 -1.00
CA ALA A 216 12.19 -7.06 -0.46
C ALA A 216 10.68 -7.18 -0.18
N THR A 217 10.19 -8.41 -0.22
CA THR A 217 8.82 -8.75 0.20
C THR A 217 8.84 -9.53 1.52
N THR A 218 7.65 -9.83 2.04
CA THR A 218 7.51 -10.71 3.21
C THR A 218 8.08 -12.12 2.99
N LEU A 219 8.16 -12.57 1.73
CA LEU A 219 8.58 -13.93 1.38
C LEU A 219 10.04 -13.99 0.93
N ILE A 220 10.48 -13.01 0.15
CA ILE A 220 11.78 -13.04 -0.52
C ILE A 220 12.56 -11.73 -0.36
N GLY A 221 13.87 -11.85 -0.28
CA GLY A 221 14.80 -10.72 -0.26
C GLY A 221 16.10 -11.05 -0.98
N ASN A 222 16.99 -10.07 -1.05
CA ASN A 222 18.29 -10.22 -1.69
C ASN A 222 19.21 -11.16 -0.90
N GLU A 223 19.90 -12.07 -1.58
CA GLU A 223 20.92 -12.95 -0.98
C GLU A 223 22.00 -12.15 -0.22
N GLU A 224 22.37 -10.96 -0.69
CA GLU A 224 23.42 -10.10 -0.12
C GLU A 224 22.90 -8.98 0.80
N GLY A 225 21.59 -8.91 1.03
CA GLY A 225 20.99 -7.80 1.77
C GLY A 225 19.50 -7.93 2.01
N GLN A 226 18.80 -6.80 2.00
CA GLN A 226 17.34 -6.78 1.99
C GLN A 226 16.84 -6.55 0.57
N ASP A 227 17.19 -5.40 -0.01
CA ASP A 227 16.72 -4.95 -1.32
C ASP A 227 17.76 -5.19 -2.42
N TRP A 228 17.33 -5.14 -3.69
CA TRP A 228 18.19 -5.22 -4.87
C TRP A 228 18.41 -3.81 -5.46
N PRO A 229 19.56 -3.16 -5.22
CA PRO A 229 19.91 -1.96 -5.96
C PRO A 229 20.23 -2.35 -7.41
N LEU A 230 19.60 -1.68 -8.37
CA LEU A 230 19.75 -1.96 -9.80
C LEU A 230 20.44 -0.80 -10.53
N GLY A 231 19.95 0.43 -10.36
CA GLY A 231 20.49 1.61 -11.05
C GLY A 231 20.47 1.44 -12.57
N ILE A 232 19.34 1.00 -13.12
CA ILE A 232 19.15 0.79 -14.55
C ILE A 232 18.47 2.01 -15.14
N ASP A 233 19.09 2.62 -16.15
CA ASP A 233 18.49 3.67 -16.94
C ASP A 233 18.32 3.18 -18.38
N VAL A 234 17.12 3.34 -18.94
CA VAL A 234 16.81 2.99 -20.33
C VAL A 234 16.00 4.10 -21.00
N ALA A 235 16.16 4.22 -22.30
CA ALA A 235 15.33 5.04 -23.17
C ALA A 235 14.63 4.16 -24.21
N ALA A 236 13.51 4.67 -24.75
CA ALA A 236 12.87 4.03 -25.90
C ALA A 236 13.87 3.86 -27.07
N GLY A 237 13.89 2.67 -27.67
CA GLY A 237 14.80 2.28 -28.75
C GLY A 237 16.11 1.64 -28.28
N ASP A 238 16.40 1.62 -26.98
CA ASP A 238 17.55 0.91 -26.43
C ASP A 238 17.41 -0.62 -26.57
N ALA A 239 18.52 -1.33 -26.46
CA ALA A 239 18.52 -2.78 -26.39
C ALA A 239 17.99 -3.27 -25.02
N PRO A 240 17.38 -4.47 -24.93
CA PRO A 240 16.96 -5.04 -23.66
C PRO A 240 18.10 -5.17 -22.65
N VAL A 241 17.79 -4.96 -21.38
CA VAL A 241 18.71 -5.07 -20.24
C VAL A 241 18.26 -6.23 -19.36
N GLU A 242 19.22 -7.06 -18.95
CA GLU A 242 18.98 -8.21 -18.07
C GLU A 242 19.50 -7.92 -16.66
N ALA A 243 18.68 -8.20 -15.64
CA ALA A 243 19.04 -8.05 -14.23
C ALA A 243 18.75 -9.34 -13.46
N ALA A 244 19.80 -9.96 -12.90
CA ALA A 244 19.66 -11.17 -12.09
C ALA A 244 19.45 -10.80 -10.61
N LEU A 245 18.23 -10.94 -10.11
CA LEU A 245 17.92 -10.73 -8.70
C LEU A 245 18.27 -11.99 -7.90
N ALA A 246 19.41 -12.01 -7.20
CA ALA A 246 19.78 -13.12 -6.33
C ALA A 246 18.83 -13.22 -5.13
N VAL A 247 18.12 -14.34 -4.98
CA VAL A 247 17.00 -14.46 -4.03
C VAL A 247 17.33 -15.36 -2.85
N ARG A 248 16.93 -14.93 -1.66
CA ARG A 248 16.79 -15.77 -0.46
C ARG A 248 15.38 -15.68 0.14
N PRO A 249 14.95 -16.68 0.92
CA PRO A 249 13.83 -16.51 1.86
C PRO A 249 14.08 -15.31 2.79
N ALA A 250 13.09 -14.42 2.92
CA ALA A 250 13.18 -13.28 3.83
C ALA A 250 13.23 -13.73 5.31
N ARG A 251 12.52 -14.81 5.60
CA ARG A 251 12.47 -15.57 6.87
C ARG A 251 12.20 -17.04 6.54
N CYS A 252 12.50 -17.96 7.45
CA CYS A 252 12.20 -19.39 7.29
C CYS A 252 11.14 -19.85 8.30
N ASP A 253 9.87 -19.65 7.99
CA ASP A 253 8.75 -20.14 8.80
C ASP A 253 7.56 -20.55 7.92
N ALA A 254 6.90 -21.65 8.28
CA ALA A 254 5.81 -22.21 7.47
C ALA A 254 4.57 -21.31 7.39
N HIS A 255 4.37 -20.42 8.38
CA HIS A 255 3.22 -19.51 8.39
C HIS A 255 3.37 -18.43 7.31
N ALA A 256 4.60 -17.95 7.08
CA ALA A 256 4.91 -17.00 6.01
C ALA A 256 4.50 -17.54 4.64
N LEU A 257 4.82 -18.81 4.36
CA LEU A 257 4.46 -19.46 3.11
C LEU A 257 2.94 -19.74 3.02
N ALA A 258 2.34 -20.21 4.11
CA ALA A 258 0.93 -20.61 4.13
C ALA A 258 -0.05 -19.42 4.01
N ASP A 259 0.28 -18.26 4.57
CA ASP A 259 -0.57 -17.07 4.52
C ASP A 259 -0.15 -16.06 3.42
N ASP A 260 0.84 -16.41 2.57
CA ASP A 260 1.34 -15.50 1.56
C ASP A 260 0.28 -15.17 0.51
N LYS A 261 0.12 -13.86 0.27
CA LYS A 261 -0.80 -13.31 -0.74
C LYS A 261 -0.08 -12.47 -1.78
N ARG A 262 1.08 -11.88 -1.42
CA ARG A 262 1.76 -10.84 -2.20
C ARG A 262 3.28 -10.99 -2.21
N GLY A 263 3.84 -12.00 -1.55
CA GLY A 263 5.27 -12.19 -1.40
C GLY A 263 6.01 -12.43 -2.72
N THR A 264 5.30 -12.76 -3.80
CA THR A 264 5.85 -12.92 -5.16
C THR A 264 5.47 -11.76 -6.10
N ILE A 265 4.98 -10.65 -5.57
CA ILE A 265 4.78 -9.40 -6.31
C ILE A 265 5.96 -8.51 -5.98
N LEU A 266 6.78 -8.20 -6.99
CA LEU A 266 8.04 -7.46 -6.81
C LEU A 266 7.79 -5.96 -6.95
N PRO A 267 8.06 -5.16 -5.90
CA PRO A 267 7.94 -3.71 -5.95
C PRO A 267 9.23 -3.08 -6.52
N PHE A 268 9.17 -2.62 -7.76
CA PHE A 268 10.22 -1.85 -8.42
C PHE A 268 10.07 -0.37 -8.04
N THR A 269 11.15 0.28 -7.61
CA THR A 269 11.19 1.74 -7.45
C THR A 269 11.65 2.35 -8.76
N VAL A 270 10.80 3.17 -9.36
CA VAL A 270 10.98 3.67 -10.73
C VAL A 270 10.66 5.16 -10.83
N ALA A 271 11.26 5.80 -11.82
CA ALA A 271 10.96 7.15 -12.25
C ALA A 271 10.96 7.25 -13.77
N THR A 272 10.04 8.01 -14.34
CA THR A 272 9.90 8.22 -15.79
C THR A 272 10.23 9.66 -16.18
N GLY A 273 10.65 9.85 -17.44
CA GLY A 273 11.10 11.14 -17.96
C GLY A 273 10.03 12.25 -17.99
N ASP A 274 8.76 11.89 -17.83
CA ASP A 274 7.62 12.81 -17.68
C ASP A 274 7.44 13.30 -16.22
N GLY A 275 8.27 12.83 -15.29
CA GLY A 275 8.29 13.25 -13.90
C GLY A 275 7.46 12.38 -12.94
N ARG A 276 6.84 11.29 -13.40
CA ARG A 276 6.18 10.33 -12.50
C ARG A 276 7.22 9.43 -11.82
N GLU A 277 7.04 9.20 -10.53
CA GLU A 277 7.91 8.34 -9.73
C GLU A 277 7.12 7.56 -8.69
N GLY A 278 7.59 6.37 -8.32
CA GLY A 278 6.95 5.58 -7.29
C GLY A 278 7.28 4.10 -7.34
N ARG A 279 6.35 3.29 -6.80
CA ARG A 279 6.48 1.83 -6.76
C ARG A 279 5.62 1.19 -7.82
N LEU A 280 6.25 0.52 -8.77
CA LEU A 280 5.58 -0.34 -9.73
C LEU A 280 5.58 -1.79 -9.22
N GLU A 281 4.39 -2.35 -9.04
CA GLU A 281 4.23 -3.72 -8.59
C GLU A 281 4.17 -4.69 -9.79
N VAL A 282 5.19 -5.53 -9.94
CA VAL A 282 5.24 -6.54 -11.02
C VAL A 282 4.97 -7.92 -10.43
N ALA A 283 3.84 -8.52 -10.81
CA ALA A 283 3.42 -9.81 -10.29
C ALA A 283 4.16 -10.96 -10.98
N SER A 284 4.66 -11.93 -10.21
CA SER A 284 5.14 -13.20 -10.76
C SER A 284 3.99 -13.96 -11.42
N GLY A 285 4.27 -14.55 -12.58
CA GLY A 285 3.39 -15.54 -13.21
C GLY A 285 3.21 -16.79 -12.35
N ALA A 286 2.27 -17.66 -12.74
CA ALA A 286 1.91 -18.84 -11.95
C ALA A 286 3.07 -19.84 -11.79
N GLU A 287 3.86 -20.10 -12.85
CA GLU A 287 5.02 -20.98 -12.74
C GLU A 287 6.11 -20.41 -11.85
N LEU A 288 6.48 -19.13 -12.03
CA LEU A 288 7.51 -18.48 -11.21
C LEU A 288 7.09 -18.45 -9.73
N LYS A 289 5.83 -18.14 -9.45
CA LYS A 289 5.28 -18.19 -8.10
C LYS A 289 5.42 -19.59 -7.48
N ALA A 290 5.07 -20.64 -8.23
CA ALA A 290 5.22 -22.02 -7.76
C ALA A 290 6.69 -22.40 -7.53
N ASP A 291 7.59 -21.99 -8.41
CA ASP A 291 9.03 -22.23 -8.27
C ASP A 291 9.62 -21.49 -7.06
N LEU A 292 9.20 -20.24 -6.79
CA LEU A 292 9.61 -19.49 -5.61
C LEU A 292 9.13 -20.15 -4.31
N TYR A 293 7.90 -20.68 -4.29
CA TYR A 293 7.38 -21.40 -3.13
C TYR A 293 8.14 -22.70 -2.87
N ARG A 294 8.47 -23.44 -3.94
CA ARG A 294 9.30 -24.65 -3.85
C ARG A 294 10.72 -24.33 -3.39
N TYR A 295 11.35 -23.31 -3.95
CA TYR A 295 12.66 -22.81 -3.51
C TYR A 295 12.63 -22.44 -2.01
N TYR A 296 11.60 -21.71 -1.59
CA TYR A 296 11.41 -21.32 -0.19
C TYR A 296 11.33 -22.55 0.72
N ALA A 297 10.50 -23.53 0.37
CA ALA A 297 10.36 -24.76 1.15
C ALA A 297 11.66 -25.58 1.20
N GLU A 298 12.33 -25.78 0.05
CA GLU A 298 13.59 -26.51 -0.04
C GLU A 298 14.72 -25.83 0.77
N ARG A 299 14.87 -24.51 0.63
CA ARG A 299 15.92 -23.73 1.31
C ARG A 299 15.70 -23.64 2.82
N CYS A 300 14.45 -23.65 3.26
CA CYS A 300 14.09 -23.59 4.68
C CYS A 300 13.85 -24.97 5.33
N GLY A 301 13.83 -26.06 4.55
CA GLY A 301 13.61 -27.42 5.05
C GLY A 301 12.20 -27.66 5.58
N LEU A 302 11.18 -27.12 4.90
CA LEU A 302 9.76 -27.19 5.25
C LEU A 302 8.99 -28.27 4.47
#